data_AF-A0A437A399-F1
#
_entry.id   AF-A0A437A399-F1
#
_cell.length_a   1.000
_cell.length_b   1.000
_cell.length_c   1.000
_cell.angle_alpha   90.00
_cell.angle_beta   90.00
_cell.angle_gamma   90.00
#
_symmetry.space_group_name_H-M   'P 1'
#
loop_
_entity.id
_entity.type
_entity.pdbx_description
1 polymer ?
#
loop_
_entity_poly.entity_id
_entity_poly.type
_entity_poly.pdbx_seq_one_letter_code
_entity_poly.pdbx_strand_id
1 'polypeptide(L)'
;MVRGYERCSHFCQGCKQDCICSACHQCHTCRLRIIAVGTSQCWKENLPVCKTYKHDCLADTPKGDETTPAAGKSCWESFVRLRGTSPARPMKFEKFSQSEIVSIHLAQEKRTYNIHKSLLFAESLFFREMLLSGMSESKKGMVSLGLEVDTSLAFEKFMQWCYFGYYVYDTNENIPLLSIDAAVYIFAERIICMDLKKFALKQAQTLCNSRDKAAVRANLSILPDTIEFIYENTSSSVGQGLDTGCSNQPDPKLLFRDKPETTRAVEYGGPREDFRRLLASVSARHLVQLRKEPSFMKVHRSLSDFAADVLFFVEQSSDGPAKQSCILS
;
A
#
# COMPACT_ATOMS: atom_id res chain seq x y z
N MET A 1 14.57 7.60 -30.24
CA MET A 1 15.64 7.48 -29.23
C MET A 1 16.62 6.45 -29.72
N VAL A 2 17.87 6.84 -29.96
CA VAL A 2 18.91 5.99 -30.56
C VAL A 2 19.53 5.14 -29.44
N ARG A 3 19.48 3.80 -29.57
CA ARG A 3 20.13 2.87 -28.64
C ARG A 3 21.64 3.08 -28.65
N GLY A 4 22.28 3.09 -27.48
CA GLY A 4 23.74 3.04 -27.37
C GLY A 4 24.48 4.39 -27.28
N TYR A 5 23.86 5.44 -26.73
CA TYR A 5 24.61 6.67 -26.44
C TYR A 5 25.48 6.48 -25.18
N GLU A 6 26.80 6.62 -25.31
CA GLU A 6 27.79 6.39 -24.22
C GLU A 6 27.63 7.32 -23.01
N ARG A 7 26.75 8.32 -23.10
CA ARG A 7 26.39 9.25 -22.01
C ARG A 7 24.99 9.03 -21.44
N CYS A 8 24.32 7.94 -21.80
CA CYS A 8 23.05 7.57 -21.19
C CYS A 8 23.28 7.13 -19.74
N SER A 9 22.62 7.78 -18.78
CA SER A 9 22.67 7.44 -17.35
C SER A 9 22.17 6.03 -17.00
N HIS A 10 21.70 5.28 -18.00
CA HIS A 10 21.07 3.97 -17.85
C HIS A 10 21.77 2.83 -18.61
N PHE A 11 22.98 3.10 -19.13
CA PHE A 11 23.80 2.16 -19.91
C PHE A 11 24.80 1.40 -19.01
N CYS A 12 24.74 0.06 -18.92
CA CYS A 12 25.77 -0.70 -18.19
C CYS A 12 27.03 -0.81 -19.08
N GLN A 13 28.15 -0.25 -18.61
CA GLN A 13 29.46 -0.31 -19.29
C GLN A 13 29.97 -1.75 -19.48
N GLY A 14 29.56 -2.69 -18.62
CA GLY A 14 29.99 -4.10 -18.68
C GLY A 14 29.37 -4.89 -19.83
N CYS A 15 28.04 -4.84 -20.00
CA CYS A 15 27.35 -5.62 -21.04
C CYS A 15 26.89 -4.79 -22.26
N LYS A 16 27.15 -3.47 -22.25
CA LYS A 16 26.81 -2.54 -23.34
C LYS A 16 25.33 -2.54 -23.75
N GLN A 17 24.41 -2.70 -22.79
CA GLN A 17 22.95 -2.64 -23.01
C GLN A 17 22.26 -1.70 -22.01
N ASP A 18 21.03 -1.28 -22.34
CA ASP A 18 20.14 -0.53 -21.44
C ASP A 18 19.58 -1.50 -20.38
N CYS A 19 20.02 -1.38 -19.12
CA CYS A 19 19.92 -2.48 -18.14
C CYS A 19 19.04 -2.20 -16.92
N ILE A 20 18.18 -1.19 -16.96
CA ILE A 20 17.38 -0.83 -15.79
C ILE A 20 15.99 -1.48 -15.88
N CYS A 21 15.63 -2.34 -14.92
CA CYS A 21 14.25 -2.84 -14.80
C CYS A 21 13.34 -1.64 -14.54
N SER A 22 12.32 -1.43 -15.39
CA SER A 22 11.37 -0.31 -15.25
C SER A 22 10.56 -0.38 -13.95
N ALA A 23 10.46 -1.54 -13.32
CA ALA A 23 9.72 -1.73 -12.07
C ALA A 23 10.53 -1.38 -10.80
N CYS A 24 11.85 -1.57 -10.78
CA CYS A 24 12.67 -1.37 -9.57
C CYS A 24 13.84 -0.40 -9.74
N HIS A 25 14.08 0.09 -10.96
CA HIS A 25 15.16 1.02 -11.30
C HIS A 25 16.60 0.55 -10.99
N GLN A 26 16.86 -0.76 -10.86
CA GLN A 26 18.21 -1.33 -10.66
C GLN A 26 18.75 -2.11 -11.87
N CYS A 27 20.08 -2.22 -11.96
CA CYS A 27 20.82 -3.00 -12.97
C CYS A 27 21.13 -4.41 -12.46
N HIS A 28 20.48 -5.42 -13.03
CA HIS A 28 20.57 -6.81 -12.55
C HIS A 28 21.52 -7.70 -13.37
N THR A 29 21.97 -7.23 -14.54
CA THR A 29 22.88 -7.95 -15.43
C THR A 29 24.33 -7.98 -14.92
N CYS A 30 24.71 -7.02 -14.07
CA CYS A 30 26.10 -6.78 -13.70
C CYS A 30 26.44 -7.27 -12.25
N ARG A 31 25.62 -8.16 -11.66
CA ARG A 31 25.85 -8.72 -10.30
C ARG A 31 26.81 -9.92 -10.34
N LEU A 32 28.11 -9.67 -10.57
CA LEU A 32 29.16 -10.66 -10.35
C LEU A 32 29.44 -10.79 -8.85
N ARG A 33 29.47 -12.05 -8.38
CA ARG A 33 29.91 -12.46 -7.06
C ARG A 33 31.26 -11.82 -6.73
N ILE A 34 31.34 -11.08 -5.63
CA ILE A 34 32.62 -10.91 -4.93
C ILE A 34 32.92 -12.27 -4.29
N ILE A 35 33.68 -13.12 -5.00
CA ILE A 35 34.41 -14.21 -4.35
C ILE A 35 35.74 -13.59 -3.93
N ALA A 36 35.94 -13.44 -2.64
CA ALA A 36 37.25 -13.12 -2.08
C ALA A 36 38.17 -14.34 -2.28
N VAL A 37 39.16 -14.25 -3.18
CA VAL A 37 40.41 -15.02 -3.10
C VAL A 37 41.53 -14.15 -3.66
N GLY A 38 42.63 -14.07 -2.92
CA GLY A 38 43.81 -13.29 -3.25
C GLY A 38 44.62 -13.83 -4.43
N THR A 39 45.57 -12.98 -4.83
CA THR A 39 46.75 -13.23 -5.67
C THR A 39 46.55 -13.74 -7.11
N SER A 40 46.85 -12.83 -8.05
CA SER A 40 47.74 -13.05 -9.20
C SER A 40 47.56 -14.34 -10.02
N GLN A 41 46.69 -14.32 -11.04
CA GLN A 41 47.06 -14.77 -12.39
C GLN A 41 45.98 -14.45 -13.45
N CYS A 42 46.46 -14.02 -14.61
CA CYS A 42 45.71 -13.70 -15.81
C CYS A 42 45.33 -14.99 -16.55
N TRP A 43 44.04 -15.22 -16.76
CA TRP A 43 43.54 -16.20 -17.74
C TRP A 43 42.44 -15.55 -18.59
N LYS A 44 42.65 -15.56 -19.90
CA LYS A 44 41.62 -15.35 -20.92
C LYS A 44 40.76 -16.62 -20.94
N GLU A 45 39.57 -16.57 -20.37
CA GLU A 45 38.55 -17.60 -20.58
C GLU A 45 37.36 -17.03 -21.34
N ASN A 46 36.85 -17.85 -22.25
CA ASN A 46 35.72 -17.55 -23.12
C ASN A 46 34.50 -17.14 -22.30
N LEU A 47 34.08 -15.88 -22.46
CA LEU A 47 32.84 -15.37 -21.90
C LEU A 47 31.67 -16.21 -22.44
N PRO A 48 30.85 -16.84 -21.59
CA PRO A 48 29.68 -17.56 -22.05
C PRO A 48 28.70 -16.57 -22.69
N VAL A 49 28.17 -16.96 -23.85
CA VAL A 49 27.09 -16.27 -24.55
C VAL A 49 25.96 -15.99 -23.55
N CYS A 50 25.66 -14.71 -23.35
CA CYS A 50 24.63 -14.24 -22.42
C CYS A 50 23.26 -14.77 -22.87
N LYS A 51 22.88 -15.95 -22.34
CA LYS A 51 21.48 -16.41 -22.39
C LYS A 51 20.70 -15.46 -21.50
N THR A 52 19.94 -14.58 -22.13
CA THR A 52 18.92 -13.68 -21.57
C THR A 52 18.35 -14.21 -20.25
N TYR A 53 18.87 -13.70 -19.13
CA TYR A 53 18.29 -13.95 -17.82
C TYR A 53 17.03 -13.08 -17.71
N LYS A 54 15.87 -13.65 -18.02
CA LYS A 54 14.57 -13.06 -17.71
C LYS A 54 14.39 -13.19 -16.20
N HIS A 55 14.82 -12.18 -15.44
CA HIS A 55 14.42 -12.04 -14.07
C HIS A 55 13.04 -11.37 -14.04
N ASP A 56 12.12 -11.97 -13.29
CA ASP A 56 10.83 -11.38 -12.96
C ASP A 56 11.03 -10.56 -11.68
N CYS A 57 10.79 -9.23 -11.74
CA CYS A 57 11.08 -8.28 -10.65
C CYS A 57 10.19 -8.52 -9.39
N LEU A 58 9.49 -9.66 -9.30
CA LEU A 58 8.63 -10.12 -8.20
C LEU A 58 9.21 -11.30 -7.39
N ALA A 59 10.43 -11.76 -7.70
CA ALA A 59 11.03 -12.96 -7.09
C ALA A 59 11.97 -12.66 -5.91
N ASP A 60 11.49 -11.99 -4.86
CA ASP A 60 12.07 -12.12 -3.51
C ASP A 60 11.43 -13.32 -2.78
N THR A 61 11.61 -14.52 -3.34
CA THR A 61 11.34 -15.78 -2.63
C THR A 61 12.62 -16.61 -2.53
N PRO A 62 12.85 -17.35 -1.42
CA PRO A 62 14.03 -18.17 -1.27
C PRO A 62 14.08 -19.24 -2.38
N LYS A 63 15.26 -19.45 -2.94
CA LYS A 63 15.51 -20.54 -3.89
C LYS A 63 15.13 -21.88 -3.26
N GLY A 64 14.14 -22.55 -3.82
CA GLY A 64 13.76 -23.92 -3.52
C GLY A 64 13.31 -24.62 -4.80
N ASP A 65 14.19 -25.50 -5.28
CA ASP A 65 14.09 -26.51 -6.35
C ASP A 65 13.54 -26.15 -7.74
N GLU A 66 14.42 -26.37 -8.71
CA GLU A 66 14.20 -26.39 -10.14
C GLU A 66 13.24 -27.52 -10.52
N THR A 67 11.97 -27.18 -10.74
CA THR A 67 11.11 -27.95 -11.64
C THR A 67 10.48 -27.00 -12.65
N THR A 68 11.10 -26.90 -13.82
CA THR A 68 10.52 -26.30 -15.03
C THR A 68 9.15 -26.93 -15.31
N PRO A 69 8.08 -26.14 -15.55
CA PRO A 69 6.81 -26.70 -16.00
C PRO A 69 6.98 -27.28 -17.41
N ALA A 70 6.53 -28.51 -17.61
CA ALA A 70 6.49 -29.14 -18.92
C ALA A 70 5.70 -28.29 -19.93
N ALA A 71 6.19 -28.25 -21.18
CA ALA A 71 5.56 -27.55 -22.29
C ALA A 71 4.08 -27.99 -22.44
N GLY A 72 3.15 -27.03 -22.36
CA GLY A 72 1.71 -27.28 -22.50
C GLY A 72 0.84 -26.70 -21.38
N LYS A 73 1.42 -26.17 -20.30
CA LYS A 73 0.66 -25.49 -19.24
C LYS A 73 0.50 -24.01 -19.57
N SER A 74 -0.75 -23.57 -19.68
CA SER A 74 -1.08 -22.18 -19.98
C SER A 74 -0.49 -21.24 -18.92
N CYS A 75 -0.02 -20.06 -19.35
CA CYS A 75 0.58 -19.04 -18.47
C CYS A 75 -0.33 -18.67 -17.28
N TRP A 76 -1.64 -18.93 -17.37
CA TRP A 76 -2.61 -18.72 -16.31
C TRP A 76 -2.36 -19.54 -15.03
N GLU A 77 -1.68 -20.70 -15.10
CA GLU A 77 -1.32 -21.47 -13.90
C GLU A 77 -0.30 -20.74 -13.01
N SER A 78 0.36 -19.68 -13.50
CA SER A 78 1.36 -18.90 -12.74
C SER A 78 0.84 -17.57 -12.19
N PHE A 79 -0.37 -17.11 -12.57
CA PHE A 79 -0.76 -15.70 -12.39
C PHE A 79 -1.88 -15.39 -11.39
N VAL A 80 -2.39 -16.38 -10.66
CA VAL A 80 -3.24 -16.11 -9.49
C VAL A 80 -2.61 -16.80 -8.28
N ARG A 81 -1.51 -16.24 -7.78
CA ARG A 81 -1.07 -16.55 -6.42
C ARG A 81 -2.13 -15.92 -5.51
N LEU A 82 -3.11 -16.74 -5.11
CA LEU A 82 -3.99 -16.38 -4.01
C LEU A 82 -3.10 -15.92 -2.86
N ARG A 83 -3.28 -14.71 -2.33
CA ARG A 83 -2.36 -14.13 -1.33
C ARG A 83 -2.19 -15.03 -0.10
N GLY A 84 -3.21 -15.84 0.18
CA GLY A 84 -3.16 -16.94 1.13
C GLY A 84 -2.10 -18.00 0.85
N THR A 85 -1.42 -18.04 -0.30
CA THR A 85 -0.34 -19.00 -0.64
C THR A 85 1.06 -18.37 -0.54
N SER A 86 1.17 -17.16 -0.01
CA SER A 86 2.47 -16.52 0.27
C SER A 86 3.37 -17.47 1.07
N PRO A 87 4.68 -17.58 0.76
CA PRO A 87 5.58 -18.50 1.44
C PRO A 87 5.65 -18.29 2.96
N ALA A 88 5.31 -17.09 3.44
CA ALA A 88 5.25 -16.79 4.87
C ALA A 88 4.07 -17.47 5.59
N ARG A 89 2.94 -17.74 4.90
CA ARG A 89 1.75 -18.42 5.44
C ARG A 89 0.99 -19.15 4.33
N PRO A 90 1.46 -20.32 3.85
CA PRO A 90 0.79 -21.05 2.78
C PRO A 90 -0.51 -21.71 3.28
N MET A 91 -1.63 -21.20 2.79
CA MET A 91 -2.95 -21.79 2.83
C MET A 91 -3.03 -22.82 1.71
N LYS A 92 -3.29 -24.07 2.08
CA LYS A 92 -3.52 -25.13 1.11
C LYS A 92 -4.77 -24.80 0.31
N PHE A 93 -4.68 -24.83 -1.03
CA PHE A 93 -5.80 -24.52 -1.92
C PHE A 93 -7.06 -25.34 -1.59
N GLU A 94 -6.90 -26.61 -1.23
CA GLU A 94 -8.00 -27.47 -0.78
C GLU A 94 -8.77 -26.86 0.40
N LYS A 95 -8.05 -26.42 1.46
CA LYS A 95 -8.64 -25.76 2.63
C LYS A 95 -9.31 -24.44 2.27
N PHE A 96 -8.73 -23.69 1.32
CA PHE A 96 -9.30 -22.45 0.82
C PHE A 96 -10.63 -22.73 0.08
N SER A 97 -10.65 -23.70 -0.83
CA SER A 97 -11.82 -24.05 -1.65
C SER A 97 -12.99 -24.61 -0.82
N GLN A 98 -12.70 -25.18 0.34
CA GLN A 98 -13.67 -25.69 1.31
C GLN A 98 -14.05 -24.64 2.38
N SER A 99 -13.48 -23.44 2.30
CA SER A 99 -13.78 -22.37 3.26
C SER A 99 -15.23 -21.93 3.14
N GLU A 100 -15.89 -21.76 4.28
CA GLU A 100 -17.17 -21.09 4.38
C GLU A 100 -17.14 -19.73 3.67
N ILE A 101 -18.25 -19.36 3.01
CA ILE A 101 -18.46 -18.06 2.41
C ILE A 101 -19.25 -17.19 3.38
N VAL A 102 -18.74 -16.00 3.66
CA VAL A 102 -19.37 -14.99 4.50
C VAL A 102 -19.91 -13.88 3.60
N SER A 103 -21.12 -13.41 3.89
CA SER A 103 -21.72 -12.26 3.23
C SER A 103 -21.37 -10.98 3.98
N ILE A 104 -20.76 -10.01 3.30
CA ILE A 104 -20.48 -8.68 3.84
C ILE A 104 -21.47 -7.69 3.26
N HIS A 105 -22.29 -7.09 4.11
CA HIS A 105 -23.30 -6.12 3.74
C HIS A 105 -22.80 -4.70 4.01
N LEU A 106 -22.75 -3.85 2.98
CA LEU A 106 -22.46 -2.42 3.10
C LEU A 106 -23.79 -1.67 3.22
N ALA A 107 -24.14 -1.27 4.44
CA ALA A 107 -25.47 -0.78 4.79
C ALA A 107 -25.85 0.51 4.05
N GLN A 108 -24.91 1.44 3.88
CA GLN A 108 -25.17 2.72 3.22
C GLN A 108 -25.51 2.55 1.74
N GLU A 109 -24.79 1.66 1.06
CA GLU A 109 -24.97 1.42 -0.38
C GLU A 109 -25.92 0.25 -0.68
N LYS A 110 -26.41 -0.44 0.35
CA LYS A 110 -27.28 -1.62 0.26
C LYS A 110 -26.72 -2.72 -0.66
N ARG A 111 -25.39 -2.85 -0.70
CA ARG A 111 -24.67 -3.86 -1.48
C ARG A 111 -24.21 -5.00 -0.59
N THR A 112 -24.15 -6.19 -1.16
CA THR A 112 -23.69 -7.39 -0.46
C THR A 112 -22.63 -8.09 -1.29
N TYR A 113 -21.52 -8.43 -0.64
CA TYR A 113 -20.40 -9.15 -1.22
C TYR A 113 -20.25 -10.51 -0.56
N ASN A 114 -19.78 -11.50 -1.31
CA ASN A 114 -19.53 -12.84 -0.80
C ASN A 114 -18.03 -13.13 -0.87
N ILE A 115 -17.44 -13.51 0.26
CA ILE A 115 -15.99 -13.74 0.36
C ILE A 115 -15.69 -14.96 1.25
N HIS A 116 -14.63 -15.69 0.91
CA HIS A 116 -14.18 -16.82 1.71
C HIS A 116 -13.73 -16.35 3.09
N LYS A 117 -14.32 -16.92 4.15
CA LYS A 117 -14.01 -16.67 5.55
C LYS A 117 -12.51 -16.78 5.85
N SER A 118 -11.86 -17.77 5.24
CA SER A 118 -10.43 -18.00 5.37
C SER A 118 -9.57 -16.82 4.91
N LEU A 119 -9.98 -16.08 3.87
CA LEU A 119 -9.29 -14.87 3.42
C LEU A 119 -9.50 -13.70 4.38
N LEU A 120 -10.73 -13.50 4.84
CA LEU A 120 -11.02 -12.48 5.85
C LEU A 120 -10.18 -12.70 7.10
N PHE A 121 -10.08 -13.94 7.54
CA PHE A 121 -9.28 -14.31 8.71
C PHE A 121 -7.80 -14.02 8.46
N ALA A 122 -7.28 -14.35 7.28
CA ALA A 122 -5.88 -14.16 6.96
C ALA A 122 -5.48 -12.68 6.94
N GLU A 123 -6.32 -11.81 6.35
CA GLU A 123 -5.96 -10.43 6.03
C GLU A 123 -6.41 -9.40 7.08
N SER A 124 -7.47 -9.68 7.85
CA SER A 124 -8.08 -8.70 8.75
C SER A 124 -8.29 -9.27 10.16
N LEU A 125 -7.64 -8.65 11.15
CA LEU A 125 -7.89 -8.99 12.55
C LEU A 125 -9.32 -8.65 12.95
N PHE A 126 -9.87 -7.54 12.46
CA PHE A 126 -11.26 -7.15 12.72
C PHE A 126 -12.26 -8.26 12.33
N PHE A 127 -12.21 -8.73 11.08
CA PHE A 127 -13.13 -9.79 10.64
C PHE A 127 -12.88 -11.11 11.34
N ARG A 128 -11.60 -11.44 11.61
CA ARG A 128 -11.24 -12.64 12.36
C ARG A 128 -11.90 -12.65 13.74
N GLU A 129 -11.69 -11.61 14.54
CA GLU A 129 -12.25 -11.53 15.89
C GLU A 129 -13.77 -11.47 15.86
N MET A 130 -14.35 -10.68 14.95
CA MET A 130 -15.80 -10.56 14.81
C MET A 130 -16.48 -11.90 14.51
N LEU A 131 -15.92 -12.68 13.59
CA LEU A 131 -16.49 -13.96 13.16
C LEU A 131 -16.12 -15.13 14.09
N LEU A 132 -15.14 -14.97 14.98
CA LEU A 132 -14.81 -15.95 16.03
C LEU A 132 -15.55 -15.68 17.34
N SER A 133 -16.05 -14.45 17.56
CA SER A 133 -16.67 -14.00 18.82
C SER A 133 -17.92 -14.78 19.27
N GLY A 134 -18.52 -15.63 18.43
CA GLY A 134 -19.79 -16.32 18.73
C GLY A 134 -21.03 -15.40 18.69
N MET A 135 -20.86 -14.13 18.29
CA MET A 135 -21.96 -13.16 18.11
C MET A 135 -22.88 -13.52 16.94
N SER A 136 -23.97 -12.78 16.78
CA SER A 136 -25.03 -13.06 15.79
C SER A 136 -24.49 -13.17 14.35
N GLU A 137 -23.45 -12.40 14.06
CA GLU A 137 -22.73 -12.30 12.80
C GLU A 137 -22.03 -13.62 12.48
N SER A 138 -21.37 -14.22 13.48
CA SER A 138 -20.70 -15.52 13.35
C SER A 138 -21.69 -16.67 13.09
N LYS A 139 -22.91 -16.57 13.64
CA LYS A 139 -23.96 -17.60 13.49
C LYS A 139 -24.70 -17.48 12.15
N LYS A 140 -24.89 -16.26 11.66
CA LYS A 140 -25.59 -15.96 10.41
C LYS A 140 -24.68 -16.03 9.18
N GLY A 141 -23.36 -16.01 9.37
CA GLY A 141 -22.41 -15.89 8.26
C GLY A 141 -22.53 -14.55 7.54
N MET A 142 -23.01 -13.50 8.22
CA MET A 142 -23.27 -12.19 7.65
C MET A 142 -22.74 -11.08 8.56
N VAL A 143 -21.95 -10.17 7.99
CA VAL A 143 -21.38 -9.01 8.68
C VAL A 143 -21.90 -7.74 8.01
N SER A 144 -22.36 -6.78 8.82
CA SER A 144 -22.82 -5.48 8.32
C SER A 144 -21.83 -4.37 8.66
N LEU A 145 -21.34 -3.70 7.62
CA LEU A 145 -20.53 -2.48 7.69
C LEU A 145 -21.41 -1.28 7.36
N GLY A 146 -21.25 -0.15 8.05
CA GLY A 146 -22.24 0.93 7.99
C GLY A 146 -21.71 2.33 8.29
N LEU A 147 -20.40 2.49 8.47
CA LEU A 147 -19.81 3.82 8.54
C LEU A 147 -19.67 4.41 7.15
N GLU A 148 -19.53 5.74 7.08
CA GLU A 148 -19.35 6.47 5.81
C GLU A 148 -18.10 6.06 5.03
N VAL A 149 -17.08 5.57 5.75
CA VAL A 149 -15.85 5.05 5.16
C VAL A 149 -15.99 3.62 4.60
N ASP A 150 -17.09 2.91 4.92
CA ASP A 150 -17.37 1.55 4.47
C ASP A 150 -17.97 1.54 3.05
N THR A 151 -17.29 2.21 2.11
CA THR A 151 -17.72 2.35 0.72
C THR A 151 -17.48 1.08 -0.10
N SER A 152 -18.29 0.84 -1.13
CA SER A 152 -18.04 -0.26 -2.08
C SER A 152 -16.69 -0.12 -2.75
N LEU A 153 -16.28 1.10 -3.09
CA LEU A 153 -14.99 1.37 -3.70
C LEU A 153 -13.85 0.79 -2.86
N ALA A 154 -13.80 1.13 -1.57
CA ALA A 154 -12.75 0.62 -0.68
C ALA A 154 -12.87 -0.89 -0.45
N PHE A 155 -14.09 -1.40 -0.30
CA PHE A 155 -14.33 -2.83 -0.08
C PHE A 155 -13.95 -3.69 -1.28
N GLU A 156 -14.24 -3.25 -2.50
CA GLU A 156 -13.86 -3.94 -3.73
C GLU A 156 -12.34 -4.03 -3.88
N LYS A 157 -11.60 -2.95 -3.53
CA LYS A 157 -10.13 -3.01 -3.51
C LYS A 157 -9.61 -3.93 -2.41
N PHE A 158 -10.25 -3.97 -1.24
CA PHE A 158 -9.94 -4.97 -0.21
C PHE A 158 -10.21 -6.40 -0.67
N MET A 159 -11.29 -6.65 -1.44
CA MET A 159 -11.52 -7.96 -2.04
C MET A 159 -10.39 -8.33 -3.01
N GLN A 160 -10.04 -7.44 -3.95
CA GLN A 160 -8.92 -7.67 -4.86
C GLN A 160 -7.64 -7.97 -4.09
N TRP A 161 -7.39 -7.23 -3.02
CA TRP A 161 -6.26 -7.48 -2.13
C TRP A 161 -6.28 -8.88 -1.50
N CYS A 162 -7.41 -9.33 -0.99
CA CYS A 162 -7.55 -10.66 -0.39
C CYS A 162 -7.25 -11.78 -1.39
N TYR A 163 -7.71 -11.63 -2.63
CA TYR A 163 -7.53 -12.65 -3.66
C TYR A 163 -6.17 -12.55 -4.35
N PHE A 164 -5.67 -11.36 -4.66
CA PHE A 164 -4.52 -11.17 -5.55
C PHE A 164 -3.28 -10.62 -4.84
N GLY A 165 -3.46 -10.05 -3.63
CA GLY A 165 -2.39 -9.39 -2.89
C GLY A 165 -1.99 -8.02 -3.43
N TYR A 166 -2.79 -7.46 -4.32
CA TYR A 166 -2.75 -6.10 -4.83
C TYR A 166 -4.16 -5.72 -5.28
N TYR A 167 -4.39 -4.43 -5.55
CA TYR A 167 -5.60 -3.98 -6.23
C TYR A 167 -5.22 -3.12 -7.44
N VAL A 168 -6.13 -3.06 -8.41
CA VAL A 168 -5.99 -2.25 -9.61
C VAL A 168 -7.08 -1.19 -9.68
N TYR A 169 -6.77 -0.09 -10.36
CA TYR A 169 -7.72 0.95 -10.69
C TYR A 169 -8.59 0.48 -11.85
N ASP A 170 -9.90 0.70 -11.75
CA ASP A 170 -10.78 0.51 -12.90
C ASP A 170 -10.63 1.73 -13.81
N THR A 171 -10.30 1.51 -15.08
CA THR A 171 -10.12 2.59 -16.05
C THR A 171 -11.44 3.23 -16.48
N ASN A 172 -12.57 2.61 -16.17
CA ASN A 172 -13.89 3.08 -16.58
C ASN A 172 -14.51 4.07 -15.59
N GLU A 173 -13.99 4.14 -14.37
CA GLU A 173 -14.48 5.03 -13.34
C GLU A 173 -13.67 6.34 -13.38
N ASN A 174 -14.35 7.47 -13.59
CA ASN A 174 -13.74 8.81 -13.52
C ASN A 174 -13.42 9.23 -12.07
N ILE A 175 -12.98 8.28 -11.23
CA ILE A 175 -12.64 8.51 -9.84
C ILE A 175 -11.14 8.84 -9.74
N PRO A 176 -10.76 9.94 -9.08
CA PRO A 176 -9.35 10.29 -8.92
C PRO A 176 -8.58 9.21 -8.14
N LEU A 177 -7.46 8.74 -8.69
CA LEU A 177 -6.72 7.59 -8.15
C LEU A 177 -6.25 7.79 -6.70
N LEU A 178 -5.81 9.01 -6.36
CA LEU A 178 -5.37 9.32 -5.01
C LEU A 178 -6.53 9.24 -3.99
N SER A 179 -7.76 9.56 -4.40
CA SER A 179 -8.95 9.42 -3.56
C SER A 179 -9.30 7.95 -3.33
N ILE A 180 -9.08 7.08 -4.33
CA ILE A 180 -9.21 5.62 -4.16
C ILE A 180 -8.23 5.14 -3.10
N ASP A 181 -6.94 5.49 -3.22
CA ASP A 181 -5.91 5.05 -2.27
C ASP A 181 -6.17 5.58 -0.85
N ALA A 182 -6.68 6.81 -0.71
CA ALA A 182 -7.10 7.37 0.57
C ALA A 182 -8.26 6.58 1.19
N ALA A 183 -9.32 6.28 0.43
CA ALA A 183 -10.45 5.48 0.89
C ALA A 183 -10.01 4.08 1.34
N VAL A 184 -9.14 3.42 0.56
CA VAL A 184 -8.59 2.11 0.91
C VAL A 184 -7.71 2.17 2.15
N TYR A 185 -6.89 3.22 2.32
CA TYR A 185 -6.04 3.40 3.50
C TYR A 185 -6.86 3.49 4.80
N ILE A 186 -7.93 4.30 4.80
CA ILE A 186 -8.83 4.46 5.94
C ILE A 186 -9.59 3.17 6.22
N PHE A 187 -10.14 2.55 5.18
CA PHE A 187 -10.84 1.28 5.32
C PHE A 187 -9.94 0.20 5.90
N ALA A 188 -8.71 0.06 5.37
CA ALA A 188 -7.72 -0.92 5.83
C ALA A 188 -7.31 -0.69 7.29
N GLU A 189 -7.19 0.56 7.74
CA GLU A 189 -6.98 0.85 9.15
C GLU A 189 -8.15 0.37 10.02
N ARG A 190 -9.38 0.68 9.61
CA ARG A 190 -10.60 0.29 10.35
C ARG A 190 -10.73 -1.22 10.48
N ILE A 191 -10.49 -1.98 9.42
CA ILE A 191 -10.53 -3.44 9.44
C ILE A 191 -9.22 -4.08 9.95
N ILE A 192 -8.27 -3.27 10.44
CA ILE A 192 -6.99 -3.74 10.99
C ILE A 192 -6.24 -4.65 9.98
N CYS A 193 -6.17 -4.20 8.72
CA CYS A 193 -5.42 -4.81 7.63
C CYS A 193 -4.17 -3.98 7.31
N MET A 194 -3.14 -4.11 8.16
CA MET A 194 -1.96 -3.22 8.12
C MET A 194 -1.17 -3.32 6.81
N ASP A 195 -1.12 -4.50 6.19
CA ASP A 195 -0.42 -4.67 4.92
C ASP A 195 -1.13 -3.95 3.77
N LEU A 196 -2.47 -3.97 3.73
CA LEU A 196 -3.24 -3.22 2.74
C LEU A 196 -3.10 -1.72 2.98
N LYS A 197 -3.14 -1.29 4.24
CA LYS A 197 -2.90 0.10 4.63
C LYS A 197 -1.54 0.60 4.10
N LYS A 198 -0.48 -0.18 4.33
CA LYS A 198 0.88 0.12 3.84
C LYS A 198 0.93 0.13 2.31
N PHE A 199 0.23 -0.80 1.65
CA PHE A 199 0.17 -0.86 0.19
C PHE A 199 -0.53 0.37 -0.40
N ALA A 200 -1.68 0.77 0.14
CA ALA A 200 -2.42 1.95 -0.30
C ALA A 200 -1.59 3.24 -0.13
N LEU A 201 -0.87 3.37 0.99
CA LEU A 201 0.07 4.48 1.19
C LEU A 201 1.17 4.50 0.12
N LYS A 202 1.77 3.34 -0.22
CA LYS A 202 2.80 3.24 -1.25
C LYS A 202 2.30 3.64 -2.64
N GLN A 203 1.06 3.26 -2.96
CA GLN A 203 0.39 3.66 -4.20
C GLN A 203 0.21 5.19 -4.24
N ALA A 204 -0.33 5.77 -3.17
CA ALA A 204 -0.49 7.23 -3.03
C ALA A 204 0.85 7.98 -3.14
N GLN A 205 1.92 7.46 -2.52
CA GLN A 205 3.27 8.02 -2.66
C GLN A 205 3.76 8.02 -4.11
N THR A 206 3.48 6.95 -4.85
CA THR A 206 3.85 6.81 -6.27
C THR A 206 3.12 7.85 -7.13
N LEU A 207 1.82 8.07 -6.87
CA LEU A 207 1.02 9.09 -7.54
C LEU A 207 1.53 10.50 -7.25
N CYS A 208 1.79 10.80 -5.98
CA CYS A 208 2.25 12.12 -5.54
C CYS A 208 3.69 12.46 -5.98
N ASN A 209 4.55 11.45 -6.17
CA ASN A 209 5.94 11.62 -6.60
C ASN A 209 6.13 11.31 -8.10
N SER A 210 5.05 11.25 -8.87
CA SER A 210 5.11 11.01 -10.31
C SER A 210 5.97 12.06 -11.02
N ARG A 211 6.77 11.62 -11.99
CA ARG A 211 7.53 12.53 -12.89
C ARG A 211 6.65 13.16 -13.96
N ASP A 212 5.45 12.61 -14.16
CA ASP A 212 4.47 13.16 -15.10
C ASP A 212 3.77 14.38 -14.50
N LYS A 213 4.06 15.56 -15.06
CA LYS A 213 3.49 16.84 -14.64
C LYS A 213 1.97 16.89 -14.80
N ALA A 214 1.41 16.18 -15.77
CA ALA A 214 -0.04 16.14 -15.97
C ALA A 214 -0.71 15.36 -14.84
N ALA A 215 -0.17 14.17 -14.52
CA ALA A 215 -0.63 13.37 -13.38
C ALA A 215 -0.49 14.13 -12.05
N VAL A 216 0.65 14.80 -11.80
CA VAL A 216 0.82 15.62 -10.60
C VAL A 216 -0.23 16.73 -10.53
N ARG A 217 -0.48 17.43 -11.63
CA ARG A 217 -1.50 18.49 -11.66
C ARG A 217 -2.90 17.94 -11.36
N ALA A 218 -3.26 16.79 -11.93
CA ALA A 218 -4.54 16.14 -11.63
C ALA A 218 -4.64 15.80 -10.13
N ASN A 219 -3.60 15.21 -9.55
CA ASN A 219 -3.55 14.91 -8.11
C ASN A 219 -3.65 16.16 -7.23
N LEU A 220 -3.03 17.28 -7.62
CA LEU A 220 -3.14 18.54 -6.88
C LEU A 220 -4.56 19.11 -6.88
N SER A 221 -5.35 18.87 -7.93
CA SER A 221 -6.73 19.39 -8.01
C SER A 221 -7.70 18.72 -7.03
N ILE A 222 -7.42 17.47 -6.65
CA ILE A 222 -8.25 16.66 -5.73
C ILE A 222 -7.66 16.61 -4.32
N LEU A 223 -6.51 17.27 -4.13
CA LEU A 223 -5.77 17.25 -2.88
C LEU A 223 -6.59 17.82 -1.71
N PRO A 224 -7.35 18.94 -1.86
CA PRO A 224 -8.15 19.48 -0.76
C PRO A 224 -9.15 18.46 -0.21
N ASP A 225 -9.93 17.82 -1.08
CA ASP A 225 -10.94 16.83 -0.69
C ASP A 225 -10.28 15.59 -0.06
N THR A 226 -9.12 15.19 -0.56
CA THR A 226 -8.35 14.06 -0.01
C THR A 226 -7.78 14.40 1.38
N ILE A 227 -7.31 15.63 1.59
CA ILE A 227 -6.85 16.11 2.91
C ILE A 227 -8.00 16.10 3.90
N GLU A 228 -9.14 16.69 3.55
CA GLU A 228 -10.33 16.71 4.41
C GLU A 228 -10.72 15.28 4.81
N PHE A 229 -10.88 14.39 3.83
CA PHE A 229 -11.22 12.98 4.08
C PHE A 229 -10.21 12.26 5.00
N ILE A 230 -8.90 12.37 4.73
CA ILE A 230 -7.89 11.69 5.56
C ILE A 230 -7.86 12.27 6.96
N TYR A 231 -7.84 13.59 7.12
CA TYR A 231 -7.73 14.21 8.44
C TYR A 231 -8.97 13.96 9.29
N GLU A 232 -10.17 14.05 8.74
CA GLU A 232 -11.41 13.73 9.46
C GLU A 232 -11.43 12.29 9.98
N ASN A 233 -10.87 11.34 9.21
CA ASN A 233 -10.93 9.91 9.53
C ASN A 233 -9.68 9.35 10.24
N THR A 234 -8.65 10.16 10.47
CA THR A 234 -7.43 9.74 11.20
C THR A 234 -7.13 10.59 12.42
N SER A 235 -7.94 11.61 12.72
CA SER A 235 -7.69 12.51 13.83
C SER A 235 -7.69 11.72 15.12
N SER A 236 -6.57 11.84 15.83
CA SER A 236 -6.38 11.31 17.16
C SER A 236 -7.52 11.83 18.01
N SER A 237 -8.52 10.98 18.25
CA SER A 237 -9.55 11.15 19.26
C SER A 237 -8.87 11.10 20.64
N VAL A 238 -7.96 12.03 20.91
CA VAL A 238 -7.39 12.33 22.22
C VAL A 238 -8.31 13.39 22.77
N GLY A 239 -9.48 12.99 23.27
CA GLY A 239 -10.35 13.95 23.97
C GLY A 239 -11.82 13.59 24.15
N GLN A 240 -12.44 12.77 23.30
CA GLN A 240 -13.86 12.41 23.50
C GLN A 240 -13.98 11.07 24.21
N GLY A 241 -13.73 11.12 25.51
CA GLY A 241 -14.38 10.22 26.44
C GLY A 241 -15.85 10.64 26.61
N LEU A 242 -16.71 9.63 26.61
CA LEU A 242 -18.09 9.60 27.10
C LEU A 242 -19.19 10.20 26.19
N ASP A 243 -20.18 9.33 25.99
CA ASP A 243 -21.57 9.59 25.65
C ASP A 243 -21.91 9.95 24.20
N THR A 244 -22.04 8.91 23.38
CA THR A 244 -23.09 8.89 22.37
C THR A 244 -23.63 7.48 22.22
N GLY A 245 -24.79 7.25 22.86
CA GLY A 245 -25.60 6.07 22.63
C GLY A 245 -26.12 6.03 21.19
N CYS A 246 -26.42 4.81 20.71
CA CYS A 246 -26.94 4.45 19.40
C CYS A 246 -25.90 4.20 18.29
N SER A 247 -24.99 3.26 18.51
CA SER A 247 -24.59 2.34 17.44
C SER A 247 -24.21 0.99 18.04
N ASN A 248 -24.96 -0.07 17.71
CA ASN A 248 -24.66 -1.44 18.11
C ASN A 248 -23.47 -2.05 17.34
N GLN A 249 -22.60 -1.24 16.71
CA GLN A 249 -21.37 -1.75 16.15
C GLN A 249 -20.32 -1.90 17.26
N PRO A 250 -19.67 -3.06 17.39
CA PRO A 250 -18.55 -3.22 18.31
C PRO A 250 -17.45 -2.23 17.91
N ASP A 251 -17.13 -1.30 18.80
CA ASP A 251 -15.95 -0.45 18.64
C ASP A 251 -14.72 -1.38 18.56
N PRO A 252 -13.96 -1.37 17.45
CA PRO A 252 -12.77 -2.20 17.31
C PRO A 252 -11.76 -2.01 18.46
N LYS A 253 -11.79 -0.85 19.13
CA LYS A 253 -10.93 -0.56 20.28
C LYS A 253 -11.33 -1.32 21.56
N LEU A 254 -12.58 -1.77 21.69
CA LEU A 254 -13.04 -2.52 22.85
C LEU A 254 -12.61 -4.00 22.82
N LEU A 255 -12.21 -4.54 21.67
CA LEU A 255 -11.78 -5.94 21.54
C LEU A 255 -10.40 -6.24 22.15
N PHE A 256 -9.63 -5.23 22.57
CA PHE A 256 -8.24 -5.40 23.01
C PHE A 256 -7.95 -4.92 24.45
N ARG A 257 -8.97 -4.69 25.29
CA ARG A 257 -8.77 -3.98 26.58
C ARG A 257 -8.32 -4.84 27.78
N ASP A 258 -8.10 -6.15 27.64
CA ASP A 258 -7.89 -7.04 28.79
C ASP A 258 -6.44 -7.47 29.09
N LYS A 259 -5.42 -6.73 28.66
CA LYS A 259 -4.04 -6.95 29.16
C LYS A 259 -3.43 -5.70 29.81
N PRO A 260 -3.00 -5.78 31.08
CA PRO A 260 -2.29 -4.69 31.73
C PRO A 260 -0.84 -4.68 31.23
N GLU A 261 -0.54 -3.83 30.24
CA GLU A 261 0.83 -3.62 29.77
C GLU A 261 1.46 -2.35 30.35
N THR A 262 2.70 -2.56 30.75
CA THR A 262 3.58 -1.69 31.52
C THR A 262 3.94 -0.41 30.75
N THR A 263 3.88 0.72 31.44
CA THR A 263 4.24 2.06 30.97
C THR A 263 5.68 2.11 30.42
N ARG A 264 5.83 1.97 29.10
CA ARG A 264 6.94 2.53 28.35
C ARG A 264 6.40 3.67 27.50
N ALA A 265 7.03 4.84 27.60
CA ALA A 265 6.78 5.97 26.71
C ALA A 265 7.20 5.55 25.29
N VAL A 266 6.22 5.08 24.52
CA VAL A 266 6.35 4.79 23.09
C VAL A 266 6.42 6.13 22.38
N GLU A 267 7.41 6.32 21.52
CA GLU A 267 7.52 7.45 20.60
C GLU A 267 6.19 7.61 19.86
N TYR A 268 5.50 8.72 20.12
CA TYR A 268 4.15 9.03 19.66
C TYR A 268 4.07 9.39 18.16
N GLY A 269 4.91 8.79 17.32
CA GLY A 269 4.79 8.84 15.86
C GLY A 269 4.15 7.55 15.35
N GLY A 270 2.88 7.31 15.71
CA GLY A 270 2.20 6.08 15.32
C GLY A 270 2.02 5.97 13.80
N PRO A 271 1.95 4.77 13.21
CA PRO A 271 1.69 4.53 11.78
C PRO A 271 0.31 5.03 11.27
N ARG A 272 -0.40 5.81 12.08
CA ARG A 272 -1.61 6.56 11.68
C ARG A 272 -1.27 7.78 10.83
N GLU A 273 -0.08 8.34 11.03
CA GLU A 273 0.28 9.67 10.51
C GLU A 273 0.93 9.64 9.12
N ASP A 274 1.26 8.47 8.58
CA ASP A 274 2.07 8.41 7.35
C ASP A 274 1.36 9.01 6.14
N PHE A 275 0.05 8.80 5.99
CA PHE A 275 -0.73 9.41 4.91
C PHE A 275 -0.91 10.91 5.13
N ARG A 276 -1.09 11.37 6.38
CA ARG A 276 -1.13 12.81 6.73
C ARG A 276 0.18 13.49 6.34
N ARG A 277 1.30 12.91 6.76
CA ARG A 277 2.65 13.39 6.45
C ARG A 277 2.91 13.43 4.95
N LEU A 278 2.43 12.43 4.20
CA LEU A 278 2.48 12.46 2.73
C LEU A 278 1.75 13.68 2.18
N LEU A 279 0.49 13.89 2.56
CA LEU A 279 -0.33 15.00 2.06
C LEU A 279 0.23 16.37 2.46
N ALA A 280 0.70 16.52 3.70
CA ALA A 280 1.35 17.74 4.17
C ALA A 280 2.67 18.03 3.44
N SER A 281 3.51 17.01 3.23
CA SER A 281 4.77 17.14 2.49
C SER A 281 4.54 17.54 1.03
N VAL A 282 3.57 16.92 0.36
CA VAL A 282 3.18 17.28 -1.01
C VAL A 282 2.65 18.71 -1.06
N SER A 283 1.81 19.08 -0.08
CA SER A 283 1.25 20.43 0.01
C SER A 283 2.34 21.50 0.21
N ALA A 284 3.30 21.25 1.10
CA ALA A 284 4.44 22.14 1.33
C ALA A 284 5.27 22.34 0.05
N ARG A 285 5.56 21.24 -0.67
CA ARG A 285 6.31 21.28 -1.95
C ARG A 285 5.62 22.12 -3.02
N HIS A 286 4.30 22.14 -3.02
CA HIS A 286 3.48 22.82 -4.03
C HIS A 286 2.75 24.06 -3.48
N LEU A 287 3.16 24.58 -2.33
CA LEU A 287 2.42 25.61 -1.57
C LEU A 287 2.19 26.89 -2.38
N VAL A 288 3.18 27.31 -3.19
CA VAL A 288 3.08 28.52 -4.03
C VAL A 288 1.95 28.42 -5.05
N GLN A 289 1.68 27.21 -5.57
CA GLN A 289 0.57 26.94 -6.48
C GLN A 289 -0.73 26.77 -5.70
N LEU A 290 -0.72 25.91 -4.68
CA LEU A 290 -1.92 25.54 -3.92
C LEU A 290 -2.56 26.72 -3.19
N ARG A 291 -1.79 27.70 -2.71
CA ARG A 291 -2.33 28.91 -2.07
C ARG A 291 -3.21 29.78 -2.98
N LYS A 292 -3.14 29.59 -4.30
CA LYS A 292 -3.98 30.28 -5.28
C LYS A 292 -5.35 29.61 -5.43
N GLU A 293 -5.49 28.37 -4.97
CA GLU A 293 -6.73 27.59 -5.05
C GLU A 293 -7.60 27.85 -3.81
N PRO A 294 -8.82 28.40 -3.96
CA PRO A 294 -9.69 28.70 -2.82
C PRO A 294 -10.08 27.47 -1.99
N SER A 295 -10.27 26.32 -2.64
CA SER A 295 -10.61 25.05 -1.98
C SER A 295 -9.49 24.59 -1.04
N PHE A 296 -8.23 24.66 -1.48
CA PHE A 296 -7.08 24.35 -0.63
C PHE A 296 -6.98 25.30 0.56
N MET A 297 -7.15 26.61 0.34
CA MET A 297 -7.09 27.60 1.42
C MET A 297 -8.23 27.45 2.43
N LYS A 298 -9.39 26.96 2.00
CA LYS A 298 -10.48 26.58 2.92
C LYS A 298 -10.02 25.46 3.85
N VAL A 299 -9.55 24.34 3.29
CA VAL A 299 -9.08 23.17 4.06
C VAL A 299 -7.93 23.54 5.01
N HIS A 300 -6.95 24.31 4.53
CA HIS A 300 -5.83 24.79 5.35
C HIS A 300 -6.28 25.64 6.54
N ARG A 301 -7.36 26.43 6.41
CA ARG A 301 -7.88 27.23 7.53
C ARG A 301 -8.77 26.42 8.46
N SER A 302 -9.52 25.46 7.92
CA SER A 302 -10.46 24.63 8.66
C SER A 302 -9.80 23.52 9.46
N LEU A 303 -8.64 23.02 9.03
CA LEU A 303 -7.93 21.91 9.66
C LEU A 303 -6.60 22.39 10.25
N SER A 304 -6.62 22.75 11.54
CA SER A 304 -5.43 23.26 12.25
C SER A 304 -4.26 22.26 12.25
N ASP A 305 -4.56 20.98 12.42
CA ASP A 305 -3.54 19.91 12.45
C ASP A 305 -2.82 19.82 11.10
N PHE A 306 -3.58 19.88 10.00
CA PHE A 306 -3.01 19.91 8.66
C PHE A 306 -2.15 21.15 8.43
N ALA A 307 -2.61 22.33 8.86
CA ALA A 307 -1.83 23.57 8.75
C ALA A 307 -0.50 23.47 9.52
N ALA A 308 -0.51 22.90 10.72
CA ALA A 308 0.68 22.65 11.52
C ALA A 308 1.65 21.68 10.81
N ASP A 309 1.13 20.59 10.26
CA ASP A 309 1.94 19.62 9.51
C ASP A 309 2.57 20.25 8.26
N VAL A 310 1.83 21.10 7.53
CA VAL A 310 2.38 21.81 6.36
C VAL A 310 3.51 22.76 6.76
N LEU A 311 3.34 23.55 7.83
CA LEU A 311 4.37 24.47 8.32
C LEU A 311 5.67 23.73 8.67
N PHE A 312 5.55 22.59 9.35
CA PHE A 312 6.69 21.73 9.69
C PHE A 312 7.50 21.32 8.45
N PHE A 313 6.84 20.94 7.35
CA PHE A 313 7.54 20.57 6.11
C PHE A 313 8.09 21.77 5.33
N VAL A 314 7.49 22.96 5.46
CA VAL A 314 8.04 24.18 4.85
C VAL A 314 9.37 24.55 5.50
N GLU A 315 9.46 24.50 6.82
CA GLU A 315 10.69 24.80 7.58
C GLU A 315 11.84 23.84 7.22
N GLN A 316 11.54 22.56 7.04
CA GLN A 316 12.55 21.58 6.61
C GLN A 316 13.09 21.82 5.19
N SER A 317 12.35 22.55 4.35
CA SER A 317 12.79 22.87 2.99
C SER A 317 13.73 24.08 2.94
N SER A 318 13.70 24.95 3.96
CA SER A 318 14.57 26.15 4.04
C SER A 318 15.99 25.88 4.55
N ASP A 319 16.22 24.76 5.24
CA ASP A 319 17.51 24.44 5.89
C ASP A 319 18.64 24.01 4.93
N GLY A 320 18.48 24.21 3.62
CA GLY A 320 19.48 23.91 2.61
C GLY A 320 19.63 22.41 2.32
N PRO A 321 20.25 22.04 1.17
CA PRO A 321 20.25 20.68 0.62
C PRO A 321 21.04 19.62 1.43
N ALA A 322 21.52 19.93 2.63
CA ALA A 322 22.48 19.07 3.35
C ALA A 322 21.86 17.91 4.17
N LYS A 323 20.53 17.79 4.31
CA LYS A 323 19.90 16.77 5.21
C LYS A 323 18.71 15.97 4.67
N GLN A 324 18.31 16.13 3.41
CA GLN A 324 17.03 15.56 2.92
C GLN A 324 17.03 14.05 2.58
N SER A 325 18.12 13.30 2.78
CA SER A 325 18.20 11.93 2.24
C SER A 325 17.64 10.79 3.10
N CYS A 326 17.06 11.02 4.30
CA CYS A 326 16.80 9.91 5.23
C CYS A 326 15.39 9.75 5.80
N ILE A 327 14.39 10.59 5.48
CA ILE A 327 13.12 10.59 6.24
C ILE A 327 11.99 9.79 5.57
N LEU A 328 12.12 9.34 4.32
CA LEU A 328 11.04 8.65 3.58
C LEU A 328 11.47 7.35 2.87
N SER A 329 12.51 6.66 3.34
CA SER A 329 12.97 5.38 2.77
C SER A 329 12.43 4.17 3.51
#